data_AF-A0A6G8NRI1-F1
#
_entry.id   AF-A0A6G8NRI1-F1
#
_cell.length_a   1.000
_cell.length_b   1.000
_cell.length_c   1.000
_cell.angle_alpha   90.00
_cell.angle_beta   90.00
_cell.angle_gamma   90.00
#
_symmetry.space_group_name_H-M   'P 1'
#
loop_
_entity.id
_entity.type
_entity.pdbx_description
1 polymer ?
#
loop_
_entity_poly.entity_id
_entity_poly.type
_entity_poly.pdbx_seq_one_letter_code
_entity_poly.pdbx_strand_id
1 'polypeptide(L)'
;MKLSSTSLCELPIHTAASRWSRNGSPVLGWRKTSSAPWLRMEELRAQGERASGSGNVRDVVCGTTFTLAGYPQDHANQEYLVLSAQFSATETSETSGLGEYQISTSFVVQPATTVFRSPRTVLKPRTRGPQPAVVTGPQGSELWTDQYGRVKLKFLWDRSPVRDQNSSCWVRVSYAWAGNNYGGINIPRVGSEVIVDFENGDPDRPIVIGRVYNALNMPPWSLPGNATQSGTLSRSTKGGGYGTANAIRFEDKKGHEEVWIHAEKDMRTEVENDALVHVGHNRGEVIDGMQVMQVGKTFQLTAGDRISMRTGLSEMVMESNGDITINGVNINILGSSSVRVDGKIIDLN
;
A
#
# COMPACT_ATOMS: atom_id res chain seq x y z
N MET A 1 41.08 -25.14 47.16
CA MET A 1 39.72 -25.11 46.61
C MET A 1 39.70 -26.04 45.41
N LYS A 2 39.00 -27.18 45.45
CA LYS A 2 38.87 -28.09 44.30
C LYS A 2 37.62 -27.66 43.52
N LEU A 3 37.80 -27.20 42.29
CA LEU A 3 36.72 -26.88 41.35
C LEU A 3 36.58 -28.06 40.41
N SER A 4 35.38 -28.64 40.31
CA SER A 4 35.03 -29.63 39.30
C SER A 4 34.17 -28.95 38.24
N SER A 5 34.69 -28.82 37.02
CA SER A 5 33.97 -28.30 35.87
C SER A 5 33.16 -29.41 35.20
N THR A 6 31.87 -29.17 34.95
CA THR A 6 31.04 -30.04 34.09
C THR A 6 30.68 -29.26 32.85
N SER A 7 31.15 -29.70 31.68
CA SER A 7 30.82 -29.11 30.39
C SER A 7 29.50 -29.68 29.87
N LEU A 8 28.48 -28.84 29.67
CA LEU A 8 27.33 -29.16 28.84
C LEU A 8 27.36 -28.24 27.63
N CYS A 9 27.69 -28.81 26.48
CA CYS A 9 27.61 -28.16 25.17
C CYS A 9 26.39 -28.71 24.42
N GLU A 10 25.82 -27.84 23.57
CA GLU A 10 24.72 -28.02 22.62
C GLU A 10 23.32 -27.58 23.11
N LEU A 11 23.09 -26.27 23.03
CA LEU A 11 21.76 -25.72 22.77
C LEU A 11 21.69 -25.30 21.29
N PRO A 12 20.67 -25.76 20.53
CA PRO A 12 20.49 -25.38 19.15
C PRO A 12 20.22 -23.87 19.05
N ILE A 13 20.96 -23.20 18.17
CA ILE A 13 20.73 -21.82 17.79
C ILE A 13 19.39 -21.77 17.04
N HIS A 14 18.30 -21.56 17.76
CA HIS A 14 17.08 -21.06 17.16
C HIS A 14 17.30 -19.59 16.81
N THR A 15 17.93 -19.34 15.66
CA THR A 15 17.79 -18.08 14.94
C THR A 15 16.31 -17.83 14.78
N ALA A 16 15.80 -16.79 15.45
CA ALA A 16 14.46 -16.25 15.20
C ALA A 16 14.46 -15.57 13.82
N ALA A 17 14.56 -16.39 12.77
CA ALA A 17 14.17 -16.00 11.44
C ALA A 17 12.67 -15.68 11.51
N SER A 18 12.33 -14.43 11.21
CA SER A 18 10.98 -13.95 10.98
C SER A 18 10.39 -14.65 9.74
N ARG A 19 10.04 -15.93 9.90
CA ARG A 19 9.31 -16.70 8.90
C ARG A 19 7.85 -16.26 8.95
N TRP A 20 7.54 -15.21 8.19
CA TRP A 20 6.17 -14.91 7.81
C TRP A 20 5.67 -16.06 6.94
N SER A 21 4.85 -16.95 7.53
CA SER A 21 4.33 -18.12 6.83
C SER A 21 3.40 -17.68 5.69
N ARG A 22 3.67 -18.25 4.51
CA ARG A 22 2.73 -18.35 3.41
C ARG A 22 1.49 -19.12 3.91
N ASN A 23 0.31 -18.56 3.61
CA ASN A 23 -1.04 -19.17 3.67
C ASN A 23 -1.65 -19.45 5.06
N GLY A 24 -2.87 -18.93 5.27
CA GLY A 24 -3.91 -19.57 6.10
C GLY A 24 -4.22 -18.96 7.48
N SER A 25 -5.35 -18.25 7.54
CA SER A 25 -6.22 -17.96 8.71
C SER A 25 -5.84 -16.86 9.72
N PRO A 26 -6.77 -15.93 10.04
CA PRO A 26 -6.58 -14.87 11.03
C PRO A 26 -6.98 -15.36 12.42
N VAL A 27 -6.06 -15.99 13.13
CA VAL A 27 -6.18 -16.13 14.59
C VAL A 27 -5.34 -15.02 15.21
N LEU A 28 -5.99 -14.09 15.91
CA LEU A 28 -5.35 -12.97 16.62
C LEU A 28 -4.11 -13.48 17.40
N GLY A 29 -2.93 -13.15 16.87
CA GLY A 29 -1.64 -13.64 17.36
C GLY A 29 -1.14 -12.92 18.62
N TRP A 30 -1.85 -13.06 19.74
CA TRP A 30 -1.37 -12.57 21.05
C TRP A 30 -0.30 -13.47 21.70
N ARG A 31 -0.07 -14.67 21.17
CA ARG A 31 0.89 -15.63 21.75
C ARG A 31 2.37 -15.33 21.46
N LYS A 32 2.69 -14.56 20.40
CA LYS A 32 4.10 -14.23 20.07
C LYS A 32 4.58 -12.93 20.73
N THR A 33 3.67 -12.02 21.08
CA THR A 33 4.01 -10.75 21.74
C THR A 33 4.14 -10.87 23.24
N SER A 34 3.63 -11.94 23.87
CA SER A 34 3.82 -12.14 25.31
C SER A 34 5.28 -12.38 25.66
N SER A 35 6.03 -13.16 24.88
CA SER A 35 7.42 -13.53 25.24
C SER A 35 8.41 -12.38 25.21
N ALA A 36 8.25 -11.37 24.34
CA ALA A 36 9.26 -10.30 24.21
C ALA A 36 9.32 -9.34 25.41
N PRO A 37 8.19 -8.85 25.98
CA PRO A 37 8.19 -8.14 27.26
C PRO A 37 8.70 -8.99 28.42
N TRP A 38 8.35 -10.27 28.49
CA TRP A 38 8.88 -11.19 29.52
C TRP A 38 10.40 -11.33 29.40
N LEU A 39 10.91 -11.54 28.19
CA LEU A 39 12.35 -11.59 27.90
C LEU A 39 13.06 -10.32 28.37
N ARG A 40 12.42 -9.16 28.17
CA ARG A 40 12.98 -7.87 28.57
C ARG A 40 12.93 -7.66 30.08
N MET A 41 11.89 -8.12 30.75
CA MET A 41 11.81 -8.10 32.22
C MET A 41 12.84 -9.04 32.84
N GLU A 42 13.04 -10.23 32.29
CA GLU A 42 14.08 -11.18 32.71
C GLU A 42 15.48 -10.57 32.54
N GLU A 43 15.76 -9.92 31.40
CA GLU A 43 17.03 -9.22 31.15
C GLU A 43 17.32 -8.13 32.19
N LEU A 44 16.31 -7.33 32.57
CA LEU A 44 16.46 -6.26 33.56
C LEU A 44 16.63 -6.82 34.98
N ARG A 45 15.84 -7.85 35.36
CA ARG A 45 15.92 -8.49 36.68
C ARG A 45 17.27 -9.17 36.88
N ALA A 46 17.75 -9.87 35.86
CA ALA A 46 19.02 -10.61 35.91
C ALA A 46 20.23 -9.72 36.26
N GLN A 47 20.17 -8.40 36.03
CA GLN A 47 21.26 -7.49 36.41
C GLN A 47 21.39 -7.31 37.92
N GLY A 48 20.28 -7.35 38.67
CA GLY A 48 20.28 -7.14 40.13
C GLY A 48 20.86 -8.32 40.91
N GLU A 49 20.93 -9.50 40.29
CA GLU A 49 21.43 -10.72 40.91
C GLU A 49 22.88 -11.05 40.49
N ARG A 50 23.54 -10.15 39.76
CA ARG A 50 24.94 -10.34 39.35
C ARG A 50 25.86 -10.11 40.54
N ALA A 51 26.90 -10.94 40.62
CA ALA A 51 28.00 -10.77 41.55
C ALA A 51 29.33 -10.67 40.78
N SER A 52 30.34 -10.13 41.43
CA SER A 52 31.71 -10.09 40.90
C SER A 52 32.65 -10.78 41.86
N GLY A 53 33.68 -11.43 41.32
CA GLY A 53 34.69 -12.14 42.08
C GLY A 53 36.05 -11.98 41.44
N SER A 54 37.10 -12.19 42.24
CA SER A 54 38.46 -12.28 41.73
C SER A 54 39.26 -13.31 42.52
N GLY A 55 40.26 -13.91 41.89
CA GLY A 55 41.14 -14.87 42.54
C GLY A 55 42.20 -15.43 41.61
N ASN A 56 43.04 -16.30 42.16
CA ASN A 56 44.11 -17.03 41.46
C ASN A 56 43.58 -18.30 40.77
N VAL A 57 42.42 -18.19 40.09
CA VAL A 57 41.71 -19.33 39.51
C VAL A 57 41.88 -19.31 37.99
N ARG A 58 42.27 -20.44 37.39
CA ARG A 58 42.51 -20.56 35.94
C ARG A 58 41.30 -21.08 35.17
N ASP A 59 40.40 -21.75 35.87
CA ASP A 59 39.34 -22.56 35.27
C ASP A 59 37.99 -21.81 35.18
N VAL A 60 37.99 -20.50 35.43
CA VAL A 60 36.79 -19.64 35.31
C VAL A 60 36.72 -19.10 33.89
N VAL A 61 35.85 -19.70 33.09
CA VAL A 61 35.69 -19.37 31.66
C VAL A 61 34.27 -18.85 31.42
N CYS A 62 34.13 -17.81 30.59
CA CYS A 62 32.83 -17.29 30.20
C CYS A 62 31.94 -18.39 29.60
N GLY A 63 30.69 -18.51 30.07
CA GLY A 63 29.72 -19.51 29.61
C GLY A 63 29.74 -20.82 30.38
N THR A 64 30.66 -21.03 31.33
CA THR A 64 30.65 -22.20 32.22
C THR A 64 29.95 -21.89 33.55
N THR A 65 29.57 -22.93 34.29
CA THR A 65 29.11 -22.80 35.67
C THR A 65 30.17 -23.28 36.66
N PHE A 66 30.13 -22.75 37.88
CA PHE A 66 30.89 -23.29 39.02
C PHE A 66 30.10 -23.10 40.31
N THR A 67 30.40 -23.92 41.32
CA THR A 67 29.80 -23.80 42.66
C THR A 67 30.74 -23.04 43.59
N LEU A 68 30.26 -21.95 44.19
CA LEU A 68 30.97 -21.22 45.24
C LEU A 68 30.77 -21.93 46.59
N ALA A 69 31.84 -22.06 47.37
CA ALA A 69 31.80 -22.64 48.71
C ALA A 69 32.73 -21.86 49.67
N GLY A 70 32.37 -21.81 50.96
CA GLY A 70 33.19 -21.19 52.01
C GLY A 70 33.12 -19.66 52.10
N TYR A 71 32.13 -19.02 51.45
CA TYR A 71 31.86 -17.59 51.60
C TYR A 71 31.10 -17.29 52.92
N PRO A 72 31.41 -16.20 53.65
CA PRO A 72 30.81 -15.90 54.96
C PRO A 72 29.28 -15.77 54.99
N GLN A 73 28.65 -15.47 53.85
CA GLN A 73 27.20 -15.41 53.72
C GLN A 73 26.68 -16.67 53.04
N ASP A 74 25.99 -17.52 53.80
CA ASP A 74 25.60 -18.86 53.36
C ASP A 74 24.84 -18.88 52.03
N HIS A 75 23.96 -17.89 51.81
CA HIS A 75 23.15 -17.78 50.58
C HIS A 75 23.97 -17.56 49.29
N ALA A 76 25.25 -17.20 49.41
CA ALA A 76 26.15 -16.95 48.29
C ALA A 76 26.90 -18.23 47.90
N ASN A 77 26.86 -19.27 48.73
CA ASN A 77 27.49 -20.55 48.43
C ASN A 77 26.58 -21.40 47.54
N GLN A 78 26.46 -21.01 46.27
CA GLN A 78 25.59 -21.67 45.27
C GLN A 78 26.27 -21.80 43.90
N GLU A 79 25.56 -22.37 42.92
CA GLU A 79 26.03 -22.46 41.54
C GLU A 79 25.83 -21.12 40.79
N TYR A 80 26.88 -20.71 40.08
CA TYR A 80 26.94 -19.49 39.32
C TYR A 80 27.32 -19.75 37.86
N LEU A 81 26.65 -19.07 36.94
CA LEU A 81 27.03 -18.92 35.53
C LEU A 81 28.01 -17.76 35.37
N VAL A 82 29.14 -18.01 34.71
CA VAL A 82 30.15 -16.98 34.40
C VAL A 82 29.73 -16.18 33.17
N LEU A 83 29.49 -14.88 33.34
CA LEU A 83 29.07 -13.97 32.27
C LEU A 83 30.25 -13.29 31.56
N SER A 84 31.35 -13.08 32.28
CA SER A 84 32.60 -12.57 31.72
C SER A 84 33.76 -12.95 32.63
N ALA A 85 34.92 -13.27 32.05
CA ALA A 85 36.15 -13.51 32.78
C ALA A 85 37.28 -12.73 32.10
N GLN A 86 38.05 -11.99 32.88
CA GLN A 86 39.28 -11.33 32.46
C GLN A 86 40.44 -12.01 33.17
N PHE A 87 41.29 -12.65 32.38
CA PHE A 87 42.43 -13.41 32.84
C PHE A 87 43.71 -12.61 32.61
N SER A 88 44.50 -12.41 33.67
CA SER A 88 45.81 -11.79 33.63
C SER A 88 46.84 -12.76 34.20
N ALA A 89 47.87 -13.06 33.42
CA ALA A 89 49.01 -13.87 33.84
C ALA A 89 50.29 -13.09 33.58
N THR A 90 51.15 -13.03 34.59
CA THR A 90 52.49 -12.44 34.51
C THR A 90 53.51 -13.54 34.76
N GLU A 91 54.48 -13.66 33.85
CA GLU A 91 55.58 -14.63 33.93
C GLU A 91 56.85 -13.98 34.49
N THR A 92 57.75 -14.79 35.07
CA THR A 92 59.03 -14.34 35.62
C THR A 92 60.09 -14.14 34.53
N SER A 93 60.88 -13.06 34.59
CA SER A 93 61.98 -12.82 33.64
C SER A 93 63.06 -13.91 33.72
N GLU A 94 63.55 -14.40 32.58
CA GLU A 94 64.61 -15.43 32.52
C GLU A 94 66.00 -14.94 32.97
N THR A 95 66.21 -13.63 33.11
CA THR A 95 67.50 -13.06 33.53
C THR A 95 67.36 -12.34 34.87
N SER A 96 67.84 -12.99 35.93
CA SER A 96 68.12 -12.47 37.30
C SER A 96 67.40 -11.19 37.72
N GLY A 97 66.07 -11.18 37.63
CA GLY A 97 65.20 -10.16 38.20
C GLY A 97 64.23 -10.81 39.18
N LEU A 98 63.87 -10.10 40.26
CA LEU A 98 62.83 -10.51 41.20
C LEU A 98 61.46 -10.30 40.55
N GLY A 99 61.10 -11.12 39.56
CA GLY A 99 59.74 -11.21 39.04
C GLY A 99 58.97 -12.27 39.82
N GLU A 100 57.76 -11.95 40.30
CA GLU A 100 56.85 -12.93 40.91
C GLU A 100 55.86 -13.45 39.87
N TYR A 101 55.69 -14.78 39.82
CA TYR A 101 54.65 -15.41 39.01
C TYR A 101 53.28 -15.05 39.57
N GLN A 102 52.43 -14.41 38.76
CA GLN A 102 51.11 -13.98 39.21
C GLN A 102 50.03 -14.40 38.21
N ILE A 103 48.97 -15.02 38.73
CA ILE A 103 47.72 -15.21 38.00
C ILE A 103 46.62 -14.52 38.77
N SER A 104 45.86 -13.70 38.05
CA SER A 104 44.67 -13.05 38.56
C SER A 104 43.57 -13.15 37.52
N THR A 105 42.44 -13.70 37.93
CA THR A 105 41.22 -13.74 37.13
C THR A 105 40.16 -12.95 37.85
N SER A 106 39.61 -11.94 37.19
CA SER A 106 38.41 -11.24 37.63
C SER A 106 37.23 -11.70 36.78
N PHE A 107 36.06 -11.89 37.39
CA PHE A 107 34.90 -12.41 36.69
C PHE A 107 33.60 -11.82 37.22
N VAL A 108 32.61 -11.79 36.34
CA VAL A 108 31.22 -11.42 36.65
C VAL A 108 30.36 -12.66 36.47
N VAL A 109 29.51 -12.92 37.46
CA VAL A 109 28.68 -14.12 37.54
C VAL A 109 27.23 -13.78 37.86
N GLN A 110 26.35 -14.74 37.59
CA GLN A 110 24.93 -14.69 37.93
C GLN A 110 24.50 -16.07 38.46
N PRO A 111 23.59 -16.18 39.45
CA PRO A 111 23.08 -17.46 39.90
C PRO A 111 22.58 -18.31 38.73
N ALA A 112 22.91 -19.61 38.73
CA ALA A 112 22.50 -20.52 37.65
C ALA A 112 20.97 -20.74 37.60
N THR A 113 20.28 -20.46 38.70
CA THR A 113 18.80 -20.45 38.80
C THR A 113 18.16 -19.32 38.00
N THR A 114 18.90 -18.26 37.69
CA THR A 114 18.40 -17.09 36.98
C THR A 114 18.75 -17.19 35.51
N VAL A 115 17.73 -17.15 34.65
CA VAL A 115 17.93 -17.31 33.21
C VAL A 115 18.68 -16.12 32.63
N PHE A 116 19.80 -16.38 31.97
CA PHE A 116 20.56 -15.34 31.29
C PHE A 116 19.82 -14.82 30.03
N ARG A 117 19.85 -13.50 29.85
CA ARG A 117 19.38 -12.80 28.65
C ARG A 117 20.46 -11.83 28.19
N SER A 118 20.78 -11.89 26.90
CA SER A 118 21.78 -11.01 26.31
C SER A 118 21.32 -9.55 26.41
N PRO A 119 22.18 -8.62 26.85
CA PRO A 119 21.85 -7.20 26.85
C PRO A 119 21.64 -6.69 25.42
N ARG A 120 20.69 -5.77 25.24
CA ARG A 120 20.51 -5.04 23.97
C ARG A 120 21.52 -3.90 23.84
N THR A 121 22.76 -4.24 23.51
CA THR A 121 23.82 -3.25 23.24
C THR A 121 23.70 -2.64 21.84
N VAL A 122 23.17 -3.40 20.89
CA VAL A 122 22.97 -2.94 19.50
C VAL A 122 21.60 -2.32 19.32
N LEU A 123 21.56 -1.09 18.81
CA LEU A 123 20.33 -0.39 18.47
C LEU A 123 19.67 -1.03 17.24
N LYS A 124 18.34 -1.10 17.23
CA LYS A 124 17.60 -1.56 16.05
C LYS A 124 17.89 -0.61 14.88
N PRO A 125 18.22 -1.11 13.67
CA PRO A 125 18.34 -0.27 12.49
C PRO A 125 17.07 0.53 12.25
N ARG A 126 17.21 1.79 11.85
CA ARG A 126 16.10 2.68 11.55
C ARG A 126 16.27 3.32 10.19
N THR A 127 15.18 3.48 9.47
CA THR A 127 15.12 4.35 8.31
C THR A 127 15.06 5.81 8.78
N ARG A 128 15.55 6.72 7.93
CA ARG A 128 15.59 8.16 8.22
C ARG A 128 14.63 8.98 7.34
N GLY A 129 13.79 8.31 6.57
CA GLY A 129 12.81 8.93 5.70
C GLY A 129 12.27 7.97 4.65
N PRO A 130 11.32 8.42 3.82
CA PRO A 130 10.72 7.62 2.77
C PRO A 130 11.72 7.25 1.67
N GLN A 131 11.47 6.12 1.02
CA GLN A 131 12.33 5.58 -0.02
C GLN A 131 11.49 5.14 -1.22
N PRO A 132 11.99 5.29 -2.46
CA PRO A 132 11.32 4.74 -3.62
C PRO A 132 11.38 3.21 -3.64
N ALA A 133 10.36 2.60 -4.25
CA ALA A 133 10.32 1.18 -4.58
C ALA A 133 9.50 0.97 -5.85
N VAL A 134 9.72 -0.17 -6.51
CA VAL A 134 8.96 -0.56 -7.70
C VAL A 134 7.96 -1.65 -7.34
N VAL A 135 6.72 -1.51 -7.80
CA VAL A 135 5.68 -2.53 -7.58
C VAL A 135 6.00 -3.78 -8.38
N THR A 136 5.87 -4.95 -7.75
CA THR A 136 6.18 -6.26 -8.32
C THR A 136 4.99 -7.20 -8.24
N GLY A 137 4.98 -8.21 -9.10
CA GLY A 137 3.96 -9.25 -9.17
C GLY A 137 4.45 -10.45 -9.98
N PRO A 138 3.60 -11.47 -10.15
CA PRO A 138 3.91 -12.61 -10.99
C PRO A 138 4.18 -12.19 -12.44
N GLN A 139 4.98 -12.99 -13.15
CA GLN A 139 5.28 -12.75 -14.57
C GLN A 139 3.98 -12.61 -15.39
N GLY A 140 3.92 -11.59 -16.25
CA GLY A 140 2.74 -11.30 -17.09
C GLY A 140 1.55 -10.68 -16.36
N SER A 141 1.69 -10.33 -15.08
CA SER A 141 0.64 -9.63 -14.33
C SER A 141 0.85 -8.12 -14.37
N GLU A 142 -0.13 -7.38 -14.86
CA GLU A 142 -0.15 -5.90 -14.78
C GLU A 142 -0.61 -5.40 -13.41
N LEU A 143 -1.41 -6.20 -12.70
CA LEU A 143 -1.98 -5.87 -11.40
C LEU A 143 -1.80 -7.06 -10.45
N TRP A 144 -1.29 -6.81 -9.26
CA TRP A 144 -1.10 -7.82 -8.22
C TRP A 144 -1.41 -7.24 -6.83
N THR A 145 -2.57 -7.61 -6.30
CA THR A 145 -3.11 -7.11 -5.03
C THR A 145 -3.82 -8.20 -4.26
N ASP A 146 -3.99 -8.02 -2.95
CA ASP A 146 -4.85 -8.85 -2.12
C ASP A 146 -6.15 -8.14 -1.73
N GLN A 147 -6.94 -8.79 -0.86
CA GLN A 147 -8.25 -8.31 -0.37
C GLN A 147 -8.20 -6.97 0.38
N TYR A 148 -7.02 -6.49 0.76
CA TYR A 148 -6.84 -5.23 1.48
C TYR A 148 -6.27 -4.12 0.59
N GLY A 149 -6.13 -4.35 -0.72
CA GLY A 149 -5.53 -3.38 -1.63
C GLY A 149 -4.03 -3.20 -1.41
N ARG A 150 -3.33 -4.22 -0.86
CA ARG A 150 -1.88 -4.20 -0.63
C ARG A 150 -1.14 -4.61 -1.88
N VAL A 151 0.10 -4.14 -2.01
CA VAL A 151 0.99 -4.47 -3.14
C VAL A 151 2.28 -5.12 -2.65
N LYS A 152 3.05 -5.70 -3.56
CA LYS A 152 4.42 -6.16 -3.31
C LYS A 152 5.42 -5.27 -4.00
N LEU A 153 6.59 -5.13 -3.40
CA LEU A 153 7.56 -4.11 -3.77
C LEU A 153 8.96 -4.72 -3.94
N LYS A 154 9.75 -4.09 -4.79
CA LYS A 154 11.19 -4.25 -4.89
C LYS A 154 11.84 -2.92 -4.52
N PHE A 155 12.59 -2.91 -3.43
CA PHE A 155 13.37 -1.74 -3.03
C PHE A 155 14.62 -1.61 -3.91
N LEU A 156 15.06 -0.38 -4.16
CA LEU A 156 16.21 -0.12 -5.03
C LEU A 156 17.53 -0.63 -4.45
N TRP A 157 17.65 -0.68 -3.12
CA TRP A 157 18.82 -1.21 -2.42
C TRP A 157 18.82 -2.74 -2.31
N ASP A 158 17.70 -3.41 -2.64
CA ASP A 158 17.62 -4.87 -2.58
C ASP A 158 18.35 -5.50 -3.77
N ARG A 159 19.53 -6.06 -3.48
CA ARG A 159 20.42 -6.71 -4.45
C ARG A 159 19.99 -8.13 -4.82
N SER A 160 18.94 -8.67 -4.20
CA SER A 160 18.42 -10.00 -4.55
C SER A 160 18.00 -10.04 -6.04
N PRO A 161 18.22 -11.14 -6.76
CA PRO A 161 17.75 -11.28 -8.14
C PRO A 161 16.23 -11.39 -8.25
N VAL A 162 15.52 -11.65 -7.15
CA VAL A 162 14.07 -11.81 -7.10
C VAL A 162 13.39 -10.48 -7.41
N ARG A 163 12.57 -10.45 -8.47
CA ARG A 163 11.80 -9.28 -8.94
C ARG A 163 10.36 -9.68 -9.31
N ASP A 164 9.77 -10.55 -8.49
CA ASP A 164 8.46 -11.16 -8.72
C ASP A 164 7.57 -11.00 -7.47
N GLN A 165 6.50 -11.80 -7.37
CA GLN A 165 5.60 -11.86 -6.22
C GLN A 165 6.27 -12.29 -4.89
N ASN A 166 7.56 -12.62 -4.86
CA ASN A 166 8.31 -12.98 -3.65
C ASN A 166 9.27 -11.89 -3.20
N SER A 167 9.31 -10.74 -3.89
CA SER A 167 10.23 -9.63 -3.58
C SER A 167 10.05 -9.05 -2.18
N SER A 168 8.81 -9.01 -1.67
CA SER A 168 8.51 -8.49 -0.34
C SER A 168 7.30 -9.16 0.32
N CYS A 169 7.05 -8.77 1.58
CA CYS A 169 5.75 -8.91 2.22
C CYS A 169 4.69 -8.04 1.51
N TRP A 170 3.43 -8.22 1.89
CA TRP A 170 2.35 -7.33 1.44
C TRP A 170 2.45 -5.98 2.16
N VAL A 171 2.52 -4.91 1.38
CA VAL A 171 2.67 -3.54 1.87
C VAL A 171 1.37 -2.78 1.67
N ARG A 172 0.89 -2.11 2.72
CA ARG A 172 -0.32 -1.28 2.67
C ARG A 172 -0.09 -0.05 1.80
N VAL A 173 -1.16 0.41 1.16
CA VAL A 173 -1.15 1.58 0.29
C VAL A 173 -2.06 2.66 0.86
N SER A 174 -1.53 3.86 1.01
CA SER A 174 -2.29 5.05 1.33
C SER A 174 -3.17 5.44 0.14
N TYR A 175 -4.44 5.71 0.39
CA TYR A 175 -5.39 6.23 -0.60
C TYR A 175 -5.84 7.63 -0.20
N ALA A 176 -6.25 8.45 -1.17
CA ALA A 176 -6.68 9.83 -0.92
C ALA A 176 -7.89 9.91 0.03
N TRP A 177 -8.75 8.88 0.01
CA TRP A 177 -9.91 8.78 0.88
C TRP A 177 -10.21 7.30 1.16
N ALA A 178 -10.27 6.91 2.44
CA ALA A 178 -10.55 5.53 2.84
C ALA A 178 -11.44 5.51 4.09
N GLY A 179 -12.61 4.88 3.97
CA GLY A 179 -13.57 4.66 5.05
C GLY A 179 -14.03 3.21 5.15
N ASN A 180 -14.99 2.95 6.03
CA ASN A 180 -15.55 1.61 6.22
C ASN A 180 -16.43 1.22 5.02
N ASN A 181 -15.81 0.60 4.00
CA ASN A 181 -16.44 0.19 2.74
C ASN A 181 -16.90 1.37 1.83
N TYR A 182 -16.19 2.50 1.88
CA TYR A 182 -16.35 3.63 0.95
C TYR A 182 -15.02 4.38 0.80
N GLY A 183 -14.87 5.17 -0.27
CA GLY A 183 -13.66 5.97 -0.52
C GLY A 183 -13.14 5.85 -1.95
N GLY A 184 -11.89 6.27 -2.16
CA GLY A 184 -11.20 6.19 -3.45
C GLY A 184 -10.19 5.05 -3.47
N ILE A 185 -10.12 4.31 -4.58
CA ILE A 185 -9.16 3.21 -4.77
C ILE A 185 -8.44 3.32 -6.11
N ASN A 186 -7.12 3.43 -6.05
CA ASN A 186 -6.22 3.47 -7.21
C ASN A 186 -4.96 2.63 -6.92
N ILE A 187 -5.09 1.33 -7.12
CA ILE A 187 -4.06 0.33 -6.81
C ILE A 187 -2.86 0.53 -7.74
N PRO A 188 -1.63 0.73 -7.21
CA PRO A 188 -0.42 0.78 -8.01
C PRO A 188 -0.23 -0.51 -8.83
N ARG A 189 0.05 -0.36 -10.12
CA ARG A 189 0.27 -1.48 -11.05
C ARG A 189 1.71 -1.97 -10.97
N VAL A 190 1.94 -3.21 -11.41
CA VAL A 190 3.29 -3.78 -11.53
C VAL A 190 4.14 -2.89 -12.44
N GLY A 191 5.34 -2.54 -11.99
CA GLY A 191 6.25 -1.61 -12.69
C GLY A 191 6.07 -0.13 -12.32
N SER A 192 5.00 0.25 -11.61
CA SER A 192 4.87 1.61 -11.09
C SER A 192 5.85 1.91 -9.96
N GLU A 193 6.37 3.14 -9.92
CA GLU A 193 7.21 3.62 -8.82
C GLU A 193 6.33 4.21 -7.70
N VAL A 194 6.64 3.80 -6.48
CA VAL A 194 5.93 4.22 -5.26
C VAL A 194 6.91 4.75 -4.22
N ILE A 195 6.44 5.65 -3.38
CA ILE A 195 7.18 6.15 -2.22
C ILE A 195 6.73 5.39 -0.99
N VAL A 196 7.68 4.76 -0.31
CA VAL A 196 7.48 3.90 0.86
C VAL A 196 8.04 4.58 2.09
N ASP A 197 7.21 4.82 3.08
CA ASP A 197 7.66 5.18 4.42
C ASP A 197 7.61 3.96 5.34
N PHE A 198 8.16 4.09 6.54
CA PHE A 198 8.30 3.01 7.49
C PHE A 198 7.75 3.45 8.84
N GLU A 199 6.77 2.72 9.39
CA GLU A 199 6.12 3.11 10.63
C GLU A 199 7.15 3.22 11.77
N ASN A 200 7.21 4.39 12.40
CA ASN A 200 8.24 4.73 13.41
C ASN A 200 9.69 4.53 12.90
N GLY A 201 9.93 4.62 11.59
CA GLY A 201 11.23 4.37 10.98
C GLY A 201 11.71 2.91 11.11
N ASP A 202 10.81 1.96 11.34
CA ASP A 202 11.14 0.53 11.44
C ASP A 202 11.18 -0.10 10.03
N PRO A 203 12.35 -0.53 9.52
CA PRO A 203 12.46 -1.15 8.19
C PRO A 203 11.53 -2.36 7.97
N ASP A 204 11.09 -3.01 9.05
CA ASP A 204 10.19 -4.17 9.00
C ASP A 204 8.70 -3.78 8.80
N ARG A 205 8.38 -2.48 8.82
CA ARG A 205 7.00 -1.96 8.77
C ARG A 205 6.78 -0.95 7.64
N PRO A 206 6.90 -1.38 6.38
CA PRO A 206 6.72 -0.49 5.24
C PRO A 206 5.23 -0.11 5.04
N ILE A 207 5.01 1.09 4.52
CA ILE A 207 3.72 1.59 4.05
C ILE A 207 3.94 2.49 2.82
N VAL A 208 3.18 2.27 1.75
CA VAL A 208 3.23 3.13 0.57
C VAL A 208 2.44 4.40 0.87
N ILE A 209 3.09 5.56 0.76
CA ILE A 209 2.51 6.87 1.05
C ILE A 209 2.27 7.72 -0.21
N GLY A 210 2.87 7.36 -1.35
CA GLY A 210 2.79 8.15 -2.57
C GLY A 210 3.17 7.37 -3.82
N ARG A 211 2.92 8.00 -4.98
CA ARG A 211 3.32 7.52 -6.31
C ARG A 211 4.00 8.67 -7.03
N VAL A 212 4.95 8.35 -7.90
CA VAL A 212 5.68 9.36 -8.68
C VAL A 212 5.81 8.91 -10.12
N TYR A 213 5.79 9.87 -11.04
CA TYR A 213 6.16 9.65 -12.44
C TYR A 213 7.68 9.65 -12.59
N ASN A 214 8.17 8.97 -13.61
CA ASN A 214 9.59 8.90 -13.96
C ASN A 214 9.74 8.76 -15.49
N ALA A 215 10.97 8.63 -15.99
CA ALA A 215 11.22 8.57 -17.44
C ALA A 215 10.58 7.35 -18.15
N LEU A 216 10.26 6.27 -17.43
CA LEU A 216 9.57 5.09 -17.96
C LEU A 216 8.05 5.21 -17.79
N ASN A 217 7.61 5.85 -16.71
CA ASN A 217 6.22 6.09 -16.36
C ASN A 217 5.94 7.58 -16.42
N MET A 218 5.72 8.12 -17.63
CA MET A 218 5.47 9.55 -17.83
C MET A 218 4.05 9.96 -17.42
N PRO A 219 3.83 11.24 -17.05
CA PRO A 219 2.50 11.79 -16.84
C PRO A 219 1.57 11.59 -18.05
N PRO A 220 0.24 11.48 -17.86
CA PRO A 220 -0.71 11.19 -18.92
C PRO A 220 -0.84 12.30 -19.97
N TRP A 221 -0.50 13.54 -19.61
CA TRP A 221 -0.49 14.69 -20.52
C TRP A 221 0.94 15.18 -20.73
N SER A 222 1.25 15.65 -21.94
CA SER A 222 2.59 16.13 -22.26
C SER A 222 2.89 17.44 -21.52
N LEU A 223 3.92 17.38 -20.66
CA LEU A 223 4.43 18.52 -19.90
C LEU A 223 5.76 19.02 -20.50
N PRO A 224 6.05 20.33 -20.41
CA PRO A 224 5.28 21.38 -19.73
C PRO A 224 4.12 21.98 -20.57
N GLY A 225 3.91 21.55 -21.82
CA GLY A 225 2.95 22.17 -22.75
C GLY A 225 1.51 22.23 -22.24
N ASN A 226 1.06 21.20 -21.51
CA ASN A 226 -0.29 21.11 -20.94
C ASN A 226 -0.31 21.32 -19.42
N ALA A 227 0.47 22.29 -18.91
CA ALA A 227 0.58 22.53 -17.46
C ALA A 227 -0.73 22.98 -16.78
N THR A 228 -1.72 23.46 -17.54
CA THR A 228 -3.06 23.85 -17.07
C THR A 228 -4.06 22.70 -17.05
N GLN A 229 -3.68 21.50 -17.49
CA GLN A 229 -4.55 20.32 -17.48
C GLN A 229 -4.41 19.54 -16.17
N SER A 230 -5.53 19.08 -15.64
CA SER A 230 -5.60 18.24 -14.45
C SER A 230 -6.69 17.17 -14.57
N GLY A 231 -6.67 16.17 -13.68
CA GLY A 231 -7.71 15.13 -13.64
C GLY A 231 -7.19 13.72 -13.41
N THR A 232 -7.97 12.73 -13.83
CA THR A 232 -7.64 11.29 -13.71
C THR A 232 -7.80 10.61 -15.05
N LEU A 233 -6.80 9.82 -15.43
CA LEU A 233 -6.82 9.02 -16.64
C LEU A 233 -6.40 7.58 -16.29
N SER A 234 -7.30 6.65 -16.57
CA SER A 234 -7.11 5.22 -16.36
C SER A 234 -6.60 4.53 -17.62
N ARG A 235 -6.28 3.24 -17.53
CA ARG A 235 -5.92 2.41 -18.67
C ARG A 235 -6.67 1.09 -18.58
N SER A 236 -7.21 0.60 -19.68
CA SER A 236 -7.76 -0.76 -19.72
C SER A 236 -6.73 -1.78 -19.25
N THR A 237 -7.18 -2.86 -18.62
CA THR A 237 -6.32 -3.94 -18.15
C THR A 237 -7.11 -5.25 -18.21
N LYS A 238 -6.52 -6.37 -18.64
CA LYS A 238 -5.16 -6.54 -19.16
C LYS A 238 -5.03 -6.14 -20.64
N GLY A 239 -3.83 -5.78 -21.08
CA GLY A 239 -3.50 -5.52 -22.48
C GLY A 239 -3.93 -4.15 -23.01
N GLY A 240 -4.28 -3.21 -22.14
CA GLY A 240 -4.65 -1.85 -22.55
C GLY A 240 -3.45 -1.03 -23.03
N GLY A 241 -3.67 -0.20 -24.05
CA GLY A 241 -2.67 0.69 -24.62
C GLY A 241 -3.01 2.16 -24.44
N TYR A 242 -2.29 3.02 -25.17
CA TYR A 242 -2.57 4.46 -25.22
C TYR A 242 -3.95 4.82 -25.80
N GLY A 243 -4.53 3.93 -26.61
CA GLY A 243 -5.87 4.12 -27.19
C GLY A 243 -7.04 3.73 -26.29
N THR A 244 -6.80 3.07 -25.13
CA THR A 244 -7.88 2.48 -24.34
C THR A 244 -7.90 3.01 -22.90
N ALA A 245 -8.87 3.86 -22.55
CA ALA A 245 -8.90 4.54 -21.25
C ALA A 245 -10.28 5.10 -20.88
N ASN A 246 -10.54 5.20 -19.58
CA ASN A 246 -11.55 6.13 -19.04
C ASN A 246 -10.84 7.36 -18.47
N ALA A 247 -11.42 8.55 -18.63
CA ALA A 247 -10.82 9.78 -18.15
C ALA A 247 -11.86 10.81 -17.69
N ILE A 248 -11.46 11.61 -16.71
CA ILE A 248 -12.07 12.91 -16.39
C ILE A 248 -10.92 13.92 -16.38
N ARG A 249 -10.97 14.93 -17.24
CA ARG A 249 -9.95 15.97 -17.37
C ARG A 249 -10.59 17.35 -17.25
N PHE A 250 -9.90 18.24 -16.55
CA PHE A 250 -10.17 19.66 -16.47
C PHE A 250 -9.05 20.42 -17.18
N GLU A 251 -9.41 21.37 -18.04
CA GLU A 251 -8.51 22.34 -18.66
C GLU A 251 -8.81 23.72 -18.09
N ASP A 252 -7.82 24.34 -17.46
CA ASP A 252 -7.93 25.66 -16.80
C ASP A 252 -7.28 26.79 -17.63
N LYS A 253 -6.96 26.55 -18.90
CA LYS A 253 -6.47 27.59 -19.80
C LYS A 253 -7.58 28.61 -20.08
N LYS A 254 -7.36 29.84 -19.63
CA LYS A 254 -8.30 30.97 -19.77
C LYS A 254 -8.80 31.14 -21.21
N GLY A 255 -10.13 31.15 -21.39
CA GLY A 255 -10.81 31.28 -22.69
C GLY A 255 -10.90 29.97 -23.49
N HIS A 256 -10.37 28.88 -22.95
CA HIS A 256 -10.36 27.54 -23.54
C HIS A 256 -10.65 26.48 -22.47
N GLU A 257 -11.36 26.85 -21.42
CA GLU A 257 -11.69 25.97 -20.32
C GLU A 257 -12.56 24.80 -20.80
N GLU A 258 -12.26 23.59 -20.34
CA GLU A 258 -12.97 22.39 -20.77
C GLU A 258 -13.05 21.36 -19.63
N VAL A 259 -14.22 20.70 -19.53
CA VAL A 259 -14.35 19.44 -18.80
C VAL A 259 -14.57 18.34 -19.82
N TRP A 260 -13.65 17.38 -19.87
CA TRP A 260 -13.74 16.21 -20.74
C TRP A 260 -14.01 14.95 -19.91
N ILE A 261 -15.13 14.29 -20.19
CA ILE A 261 -15.51 13.00 -19.60
C ILE A 261 -15.49 11.97 -20.73
N HIS A 262 -14.68 10.92 -20.56
CA HIS A 262 -14.52 9.87 -21.55
C HIS A 262 -14.68 8.49 -20.91
N ALA A 263 -15.57 7.69 -21.48
CA ALA A 263 -15.76 6.29 -21.17
C ALA A 263 -15.29 5.44 -22.35
N GLU A 264 -14.42 4.47 -22.09
CA GLU A 264 -13.90 3.55 -23.11
C GLU A 264 -14.98 2.64 -23.70
N LYS A 265 -16.01 2.33 -22.91
CA LYS A 265 -17.04 1.35 -23.26
C LYS A 265 -18.43 1.83 -22.89
N ASP A 266 -18.88 1.54 -21.68
CA ASP A 266 -20.22 1.85 -21.21
C ASP A 266 -20.16 3.02 -20.23
N MET A 267 -20.96 4.06 -20.47
CA MET A 267 -21.20 5.13 -19.50
C MET A 267 -22.61 4.95 -18.92
N ARG A 268 -22.72 4.92 -17.59
CA ARG A 268 -24.01 4.89 -16.88
C ARG A 268 -24.11 6.11 -15.99
N THR A 269 -25.27 6.74 -15.99
CA THR A 269 -25.60 7.88 -15.14
C THR A 269 -26.95 7.61 -14.48
N GLU A 270 -26.96 7.62 -13.15
CA GLU A 270 -28.14 7.37 -12.33
C GLU A 270 -28.29 8.52 -11.34
N VAL A 271 -29.51 9.06 -11.25
CA VAL A 271 -29.86 10.20 -10.40
C VAL A 271 -31.15 9.85 -9.67
N GLU A 272 -31.07 9.73 -8.34
CA GLU A 272 -32.17 9.26 -7.48
C GLU A 272 -33.29 10.29 -7.28
N ASN A 273 -33.04 11.56 -7.63
CA ASN A 273 -34.02 12.63 -7.49
C ASN A 273 -34.09 13.47 -8.77
N ASP A 274 -33.46 14.65 -8.78
CA ASP A 274 -33.57 15.60 -9.89
C ASP A 274 -32.25 15.75 -10.64
N ALA A 275 -32.32 15.69 -11.98
CA ALA A 275 -31.22 16.02 -12.87
C ALA A 275 -31.53 17.33 -13.61
N LEU A 276 -30.73 18.37 -13.40
CA LEU A 276 -30.84 19.66 -14.09
C LEU A 276 -29.63 19.88 -15.00
N VAL A 277 -29.89 20.20 -16.27
CA VAL A 277 -28.86 20.57 -17.24
C VAL A 277 -29.16 21.97 -17.76
N HIS A 278 -28.27 22.92 -17.48
CA HIS A 278 -28.32 24.28 -18.04
C HIS A 278 -27.11 24.49 -18.95
N VAL A 279 -27.37 24.90 -20.19
CA VAL A 279 -26.33 25.19 -21.18
C VAL A 279 -26.49 26.65 -21.60
N GLY A 280 -25.49 27.47 -21.32
CA GLY A 280 -25.53 28.92 -21.61
C GLY A 280 -25.39 29.27 -23.10
N HIS A 281 -25.03 28.29 -23.93
CA HIS A 281 -24.92 28.43 -25.38
C HIS A 281 -25.54 27.21 -26.08
N ASN A 282 -24.77 26.45 -26.88
CA ASN A 282 -25.29 25.35 -27.68
C ASN A 282 -25.10 24.00 -27.01
N ARG A 283 -26.09 23.10 -27.14
CA ARG A 283 -25.98 21.67 -26.86
C ARG A 283 -26.12 20.89 -28.16
N GLY A 284 -25.14 20.04 -28.45
CA GLY A 284 -25.22 19.05 -29.54
C GLY A 284 -25.16 17.63 -28.98
N GLU A 285 -25.89 16.71 -29.61
CA GLU A 285 -25.89 15.30 -29.25
C GLU A 285 -25.86 14.48 -30.54
N VAL A 286 -24.94 13.52 -30.63
CA VAL A 286 -24.79 12.64 -31.79
C VAL A 286 -24.85 11.20 -31.30
N ILE A 287 -25.78 10.43 -31.85
CA ILE A 287 -25.98 9.02 -31.54
C ILE A 287 -25.91 8.25 -32.85
N ASP A 288 -24.83 7.51 -33.05
CA ASP A 288 -24.65 6.69 -34.26
C ASP A 288 -25.57 5.46 -34.28
N GLY A 289 -25.96 4.99 -33.09
CA GLY A 289 -26.86 3.87 -32.89
C GLY A 289 -28.31 4.30 -32.70
N MET A 290 -28.94 3.73 -31.67
CA MET A 290 -30.34 4.01 -31.33
C MET A 290 -30.43 4.90 -30.11
N GLN A 291 -31.30 5.91 -30.17
CA GLN A 291 -31.76 6.66 -29.01
C GLN A 291 -33.19 6.24 -28.68
N VAL A 292 -33.45 5.91 -27.41
CA VAL A 292 -34.78 5.65 -26.87
C VAL A 292 -35.07 6.65 -25.78
N MET A 293 -36.20 7.36 -25.88
CA MET A 293 -36.66 8.31 -24.89
C MET A 293 -38.09 7.94 -24.46
N GLN A 294 -38.26 7.64 -23.18
CA GLN A 294 -39.56 7.34 -22.59
C GLN A 294 -39.87 8.37 -21.52
N VAL A 295 -41.02 9.05 -21.67
CA VAL A 295 -41.50 10.05 -20.72
C VAL A 295 -42.85 9.59 -20.19
N GLY A 296 -42.94 9.34 -18.88
CA GLY A 296 -44.13 8.74 -18.26
C GLY A 296 -45.33 9.68 -18.11
N LYS A 297 -45.13 10.99 -18.27
CA LYS A 297 -46.18 12.02 -18.21
C LYS A 297 -46.12 12.88 -19.48
N THR A 298 -45.78 14.15 -19.34
CA THR A 298 -45.76 15.10 -20.45
C THR A 298 -44.36 15.23 -21.03
N PHE A 299 -44.23 15.01 -22.33
CA PHE A 299 -43.06 15.44 -23.11
C PHE A 299 -43.39 16.74 -23.83
N GLN A 300 -42.72 17.84 -23.45
CA GLN A 300 -42.95 19.16 -24.03
C GLN A 300 -41.71 19.62 -24.80
N LEU A 301 -41.89 19.94 -26.08
CA LEU A 301 -40.87 20.53 -26.94
C LEU A 301 -41.36 21.91 -27.40
N THR A 302 -40.59 22.95 -27.09
CA THR A 302 -40.89 24.33 -27.45
C THR A 302 -39.65 24.93 -28.10
N ALA A 303 -39.81 25.53 -29.28
CA ALA A 303 -38.77 26.30 -29.96
C ALA A 303 -39.29 27.71 -30.27
N GLY A 304 -38.40 28.71 -30.28
CA GLY A 304 -38.75 30.10 -30.57
C GLY A 304 -38.91 30.42 -32.05
N ASP A 305 -38.32 29.61 -32.93
CA ASP A 305 -38.29 29.86 -34.37
C ASP A 305 -38.87 28.68 -35.18
N ARG A 306 -38.19 27.52 -35.17
CA ARG A 306 -38.58 26.36 -35.98
C ARG A 306 -38.41 25.05 -35.22
N ILE A 307 -39.35 24.11 -35.42
CA ILE A 307 -39.22 22.69 -35.07
C ILE A 307 -39.24 21.90 -36.39
N SER A 308 -38.23 21.07 -36.65
CA SER A 308 -38.19 20.16 -37.81
C SER A 308 -37.88 18.73 -37.36
N MET A 309 -38.64 17.77 -37.90
CA MET A 309 -38.45 16.34 -37.73
C MET A 309 -38.31 15.71 -39.11
N ARG A 310 -37.16 15.11 -39.40
CA ARG A 310 -36.84 14.60 -40.74
C ARG A 310 -36.34 13.17 -40.71
N THR A 311 -36.86 12.35 -41.64
CA THR A 311 -36.40 10.99 -41.92
C THR A 311 -36.29 10.80 -43.43
N GLY A 312 -35.08 10.90 -43.97
CA GLY A 312 -34.83 10.78 -45.41
C GLY A 312 -35.56 11.88 -46.22
N LEU A 313 -36.52 11.46 -47.05
CA LEU A 313 -37.37 12.34 -47.87
C LEU A 313 -38.63 12.85 -47.14
N SER A 314 -38.94 12.30 -45.96
CA SER A 314 -40.09 12.74 -45.17
C SER A 314 -39.67 13.82 -44.17
N GLU A 315 -40.45 14.89 -44.06
CA GLU A 315 -40.19 15.99 -43.13
C GLU A 315 -41.51 16.55 -42.57
N MET A 316 -41.51 16.85 -41.27
CA MET A 316 -42.53 17.67 -40.62
C MET A 316 -41.87 18.92 -40.05
N VAL A 317 -42.43 20.09 -40.34
CA VAL A 317 -41.90 21.39 -39.92
C VAL A 317 -43.01 22.21 -39.28
N MET A 318 -42.70 22.86 -38.15
CA MET A 318 -43.51 23.90 -37.53
C MET A 318 -42.68 25.18 -37.46
N GLU A 319 -43.24 26.30 -37.91
CA GLU A 319 -42.59 27.60 -37.96
C GLU A 319 -43.23 28.59 -36.97
N SER A 320 -42.48 29.60 -36.54
CA SER A 320 -42.91 30.62 -35.58
C SER A 320 -44.06 31.50 -36.08
N ASN A 321 -44.25 31.58 -37.40
CA ASN A 321 -45.38 32.28 -38.02
C ASN A 321 -46.70 31.47 -37.96
N GLY A 322 -46.67 30.22 -37.46
CA GLY A 322 -47.81 29.34 -37.35
C GLY A 322 -47.96 28.33 -38.50
N ASP A 323 -47.08 28.37 -39.51
CA ASP A 323 -47.12 27.42 -40.62
C ASP A 323 -46.70 26.01 -40.16
N ILE A 324 -47.44 25.00 -40.63
CA ILE A 324 -47.11 23.59 -40.43
C ILE A 324 -47.02 22.92 -41.80
N THR A 325 -45.87 22.33 -42.10
CA THR A 325 -45.62 21.63 -43.37
C THR A 325 -45.36 20.15 -43.10
N ILE A 326 -46.04 19.27 -43.84
CA ILE A 326 -45.84 17.81 -43.80
C ILE A 326 -45.55 17.35 -45.22
N ASN A 327 -44.31 16.91 -45.46
CA ASN A 327 -43.83 16.45 -46.77
C ASN A 327 -43.46 14.97 -46.72
N GLY A 328 -43.79 14.23 -47.78
CA GLY A 328 -43.43 12.83 -47.94
C GLY A 328 -43.90 12.27 -49.28
N VAL A 329 -43.43 11.06 -49.64
CA VAL A 329 -43.83 10.38 -50.89
C VAL A 329 -45.31 9.98 -50.85
N ASN A 330 -45.72 9.36 -49.74
CA ASN A 330 -47.11 8.99 -49.47
C ASN A 330 -47.46 9.48 -48.07
N ILE A 331 -48.57 10.20 -47.91
CA ILE A 331 -49.06 10.68 -46.62
C ILE A 331 -50.42 10.04 -46.37
N ASN A 332 -50.48 9.12 -45.41
CA ASN A 332 -51.73 8.46 -45.01
C ASN A 332 -52.26 9.11 -43.73
N ILE A 333 -53.48 9.67 -43.80
CA ILE A 333 -54.17 10.25 -42.65
C ILE A 333 -55.41 9.37 -42.35
N LEU A 334 -55.34 8.57 -41.29
CA LEU A 334 -56.38 7.61 -40.92
C LEU A 334 -57.00 8.00 -39.57
N GLY A 335 -58.32 8.22 -39.54
CA GLY A 335 -59.08 8.43 -38.31
C GLY A 335 -59.98 7.23 -38.00
N SER A 336 -60.02 6.77 -36.75
CA SER A 336 -60.92 5.67 -36.34
C SER A 336 -62.38 6.11 -36.17
N SER A 337 -62.63 7.41 -35.96
CA SER A 337 -63.97 7.99 -35.84
C SER A 337 -64.24 9.05 -36.92
N SER A 338 -63.44 10.12 -36.97
CA SER A 338 -63.53 11.16 -38.01
C SER A 338 -62.20 11.89 -38.18
N VAL A 339 -61.99 12.49 -39.36
CA VAL A 339 -60.93 13.47 -39.64
C VAL A 339 -61.63 14.77 -40.01
N ARG A 340 -61.30 15.87 -39.33
CA ARG A 340 -61.91 17.19 -39.55
C ARG A 340 -60.83 18.17 -40.00
N VAL A 341 -61.10 18.88 -41.10
CA VAL A 341 -60.24 19.93 -41.64
C VAL A 341 -61.10 21.19 -41.75
N ASP A 342 -60.74 22.23 -41.00
CA ASP A 342 -61.41 23.53 -41.04
C ASP A 342 -60.41 24.59 -41.51
N GLY A 343 -60.84 25.44 -42.43
CA GLY A 343 -60.06 26.56 -42.94
C GLY A 343 -60.96 27.55 -43.66
N LYS A 344 -60.51 28.80 -43.84
CA LYS A 344 -61.23 29.77 -44.68
C LYS A 344 -61.33 29.28 -46.12
N ILE A 345 -60.27 28.63 -46.61
CA ILE A 345 -60.14 28.02 -47.93
C ILE A 345 -59.44 26.67 -47.72
N ILE A 346 -59.93 25.63 -48.39
CA ILE A 346 -59.33 24.30 -48.42
C ILE A 346 -59.17 23.93 -49.90
N ASP A 347 -57.93 23.93 -50.37
CA ASP A 347 -57.60 23.55 -51.74
C ASP A 347 -57.13 22.09 -51.78
N LEU A 348 -57.92 21.27 -52.47
CA LEU A 348 -57.60 19.88 -52.77
C LEU A 348 -57.49 19.78 -54.30
N ASN A 349 -56.28 19.54 -54.79
CA ASN A 349 -56.02 19.39 -56.22
C ASN A 349 -56.41 18.00 -56.71
#